data_AF-A0A523KA28-F1
#
_entry.id   AF-A0A523KA28-F1
#
_cell.length_a   1.000
_cell.length_b   1.000
_cell.length_c   1.000
_cell.angle_alpha   90.00
_cell.angle_beta   90.00
_cell.angle_gamma   90.00
#
_symmetry.space_group_name_H-M   'P 1'
#
loop_
_entity.id
_entity.type
_entity.pdbx_description
1 polymer ?
#
loop_
_entity_poly.entity_id
_entity_poly.type
_entity_poly.pdbx_seq_one_letter_code
_entity_poly.pdbx_strand_id
1 'polypeptide(L)'
;MRMLPTVGLLVALLSAPAVLIHADTLTLGPIGPAADGPKRGSTMVDVEATIGAPQSTSGPVGDPPITVWHYPTFNVYFEYDKVLHSVEPR
;
A
#
# COMPACT_ATOMS: atom_id res chain seq x y z
N MET A 1 42.85 41.21 -62.45
CA MET A 1 42.52 42.02 -61.25
C MET A 1 41.40 41.30 -60.50
N ARG A 2 41.63 40.91 -59.23
CA ARG A 2 40.70 41.01 -58.07
C ARG A 2 39.26 40.50 -58.33
N MET A 3 38.65 39.52 -57.62
CA MET A 3 38.56 39.28 -56.17
C MET A 3 37.87 37.93 -55.91
N LEU A 4 38.21 37.26 -54.80
CA LEU A 4 37.39 36.21 -54.17
C LEU A 4 36.19 36.84 -53.43
N PRO A 5 35.12 36.07 -53.15
CA PRO A 5 34.82 35.88 -51.72
C PRO A 5 34.44 34.43 -51.39
N THR A 6 35.20 33.84 -50.46
CA THR A 6 34.85 32.64 -49.70
C THR A 6 33.60 32.94 -48.87
N VAL A 7 32.44 32.42 -49.28
CA VAL A 7 31.22 32.45 -48.47
C VAL A 7 31.28 31.27 -47.51
N GLY A 8 31.34 31.59 -46.21
CA GLY A 8 31.43 30.62 -45.14
C GLY A 8 30.09 30.00 -44.76
N LEU A 9 30.17 28.88 -44.04
CA LEU A 9 29.13 28.47 -43.11
C LEU A 9 29.76 27.54 -42.05
N LEU A 10 30.07 28.08 -40.88
CA LEU A 10 30.47 27.30 -39.72
C LEU A 10 29.18 26.94 -38.96
N VAL A 11 28.73 25.69 -39.08
CA VAL A 11 27.59 25.19 -38.30
C VAL A 11 28.12 24.76 -36.94
N ALA A 12 27.92 25.57 -35.91
CA ALA A 12 28.14 25.17 -34.53
C ALA A 12 26.94 24.34 -34.04
N LEU A 13 27.08 23.01 -33.99
CA LEU A 13 26.13 22.11 -33.34
C LEU A 13 26.16 22.37 -31.83
N LEU A 14 25.10 22.96 -31.30
CA LEU A 14 24.92 23.19 -29.87
C LEU A 14 24.38 21.90 -29.21
N SER A 15 25.28 21.02 -28.78
CA SER A 15 24.92 19.80 -28.03
C SER A 15 24.54 20.18 -26.60
N ALA A 16 23.24 20.24 -26.29
CA ALA A 16 22.78 20.41 -24.91
C ALA A 16 22.91 19.09 -24.13
N PRO A 17 23.41 19.09 -22.87
CA PRO A 17 23.45 17.89 -22.06
C PRO A 17 22.03 17.51 -21.61
N ALA A 18 21.62 16.27 -21.88
CA ALA A 18 20.39 15.72 -21.31
C ALA A 18 20.61 15.46 -19.81
N VAL A 19 19.91 16.21 -18.96
CA VAL A 19 19.88 15.93 -17.52
C VAL A 19 18.96 14.74 -17.29
N LEU A 20 19.54 13.61 -16.85
CA LEU A 20 18.80 12.43 -16.40
C LEU A 20 18.30 12.67 -14.98
N ILE A 21 16.99 12.87 -14.81
CA ILE A 21 16.34 12.88 -13.49
C ILE A 21 16.14 11.43 -13.06
N HIS A 22 16.91 10.97 -12.06
CA HIS A 22 16.69 9.68 -11.41
C HIS A 22 15.66 9.86 -10.28
N ALA A 23 14.55 9.14 -10.37
CA ALA A 23 13.61 9.00 -9.26
C ALA A 23 13.89 7.70 -8.52
N ASP A 24 14.16 7.79 -7.22
CA ASP A 24 14.23 6.62 -6.35
C ASP A 24 12.81 6.14 -6.03
N THR A 25 12.58 4.85 -6.23
CA THR A 25 11.32 4.20 -5.87
C THR A 25 11.46 3.57 -4.49
N LEU A 26 10.83 4.17 -3.48
CA LEU A 26 10.74 3.56 -2.15
C LEU A 26 9.64 2.48 -2.17
N THR A 27 10.04 1.22 -2.22
CA THR A 27 9.13 0.10 -2.02
C THR A 27 8.76 0.00 -0.53
N LEU A 28 7.56 0.47 -0.19
CA LEU A 28 6.93 0.10 1.08
C LEU A 28 6.67 -1.41 1.03
N GLY A 29 7.14 -2.16 2.04
CA GLY A 29 6.81 -3.58 2.18
C GLY A 29 5.30 -3.81 2.17
N PRO A 30 4.84 -5.05 1.96
CA PRO A 30 3.42 -5.34 1.77
C PRO A 30 2.59 -4.79 2.94
N ILE A 31 1.81 -3.74 2.66
CA ILE A 31 0.73 -3.25 3.50
C ILE A 31 -0.52 -4.10 3.23
N GLY A 32 -0.41 -5.40 3.47
CA GLY A 32 -1.47 -6.38 3.26
C GLY A 32 -1.81 -7.12 4.55
N PRO A 33 -3.05 -7.63 4.71
CA PRO A 33 -3.34 -8.52 5.83
C PRO A 33 -2.36 -9.69 5.82
N ALA A 34 -1.94 -10.14 7.01
CA ALA A 34 -1.17 -11.37 7.16
C ALA A 34 -1.82 -12.46 6.30
N ALA A 35 -1.03 -13.18 5.50
CA ALA A 35 -1.52 -14.10 4.46
C ALA A 35 -2.46 -15.20 5.01
N ASP A 36 -2.48 -15.39 6.33
CA ASP A 36 -3.26 -16.40 7.05
C ASP A 36 -4.46 -15.83 7.85
N GLY A 37 -4.76 -14.54 7.73
CA GLY A 37 -5.86 -13.89 8.48
C GLY A 37 -7.21 -13.90 7.76
N PRO A 38 -8.32 -13.61 8.48
CA PRO A 38 -9.63 -13.48 7.86
C PRO A 38 -9.64 -12.35 6.84
N LYS A 39 -10.31 -12.59 5.70
CA LYS A 39 -10.41 -11.61 4.62
C LYS A 39 -11.20 -10.38 5.09
N ARG A 40 -10.75 -9.19 4.71
CA ARG A 40 -11.49 -7.94 4.92
C ARG A 40 -12.90 -8.08 4.33
N GLY A 41 -13.92 -7.68 5.07
CA GLY A 41 -15.33 -7.78 4.67
C GLY A 41 -15.98 -9.15 4.87
N SER A 42 -15.26 -10.19 5.32
CA SER A 42 -15.89 -11.43 5.80
C SER A 42 -16.84 -11.13 6.97
N THR A 43 -17.94 -11.89 7.09
CA THR A 43 -18.83 -11.76 8.25
C THR A 43 -18.21 -12.38 9.49
N MET A 44 -18.67 -11.98 10.67
CA MET A 44 -18.37 -12.69 11.93
C MET A 44 -18.64 -14.20 11.81
N VAL A 45 -19.74 -14.58 11.16
CA VAL A 45 -20.11 -15.99 10.93
C VAL A 45 -19.08 -16.70 10.05
N ASP A 46 -18.65 -16.08 8.95
CA ASP A 46 -17.64 -16.66 8.06
C ASP A 46 -16.30 -16.84 8.78
N VAL A 47 -15.92 -15.85 9.61
CA VAL A 47 -14.70 -15.90 10.41
C VAL A 47 -14.77 -17.03 11.42
N GLU A 48 -15.85 -17.14 12.19
CA GLU A 48 -16.03 -18.22 13.16
C GLU A 48 -16.07 -19.60 12.49
N ALA A 49 -16.70 -19.72 11.33
CA ALA A 49 -16.75 -20.97 10.57
C ALA A 49 -15.38 -21.40 10.03
N THR A 50 -14.51 -20.43 9.70
CA THR A 50 -13.18 -20.70 9.09
C THR A 50 -12.08 -20.84 10.13
N ILE A 51 -12.12 -20.04 11.19
CA ILE A 51 -11.04 -19.90 12.19
C ILE A 51 -11.43 -20.53 13.53
N GLY A 52 -12.73 -20.66 13.82
CA GLY A 52 -13.26 -21.08 15.11
C GLY A 52 -13.67 -19.90 15.99
N ALA A 53 -14.24 -20.21 17.16
CA ALA A 53 -14.64 -19.18 18.12
C ALA A 53 -13.42 -18.46 18.72
N PRO A 54 -13.53 -17.15 19.01
CA PRO A 54 -12.45 -16.40 19.64
C PRO A 54 -12.27 -16.82 21.11
N GLN A 55 -11.08 -16.56 21.68
CA GLN A 55 -10.82 -16.75 23.11
C GLN A 55 -11.59 -15.76 23.97
N SER A 56 -11.75 -14.52 23.49
CA SER A 56 -12.56 -13.50 24.14
C SER A 56 -12.98 -12.42 23.15
N THR A 57 -13.96 -11.60 23.55
CA THR A 57 -14.50 -10.50 22.74
C THR A 57 -14.56 -9.21 23.55
N SER A 58 -14.26 -8.08 22.92
CA SER A 58 -14.34 -6.74 23.50
C SER A 58 -15.24 -5.82 22.66
N GLY A 59 -15.92 -4.86 23.30
CA GLY A 59 -16.85 -3.93 22.65
C GLY A 59 -18.29 -4.46 22.55
N PRO A 60 -19.13 -3.91 21.64
CA PRO A 60 -18.80 -2.86 20.68
C PRO A 60 -18.58 -1.48 21.33
N VAL A 61 -17.76 -0.63 20.70
CA VAL A 61 -17.57 0.77 21.10
C VAL A 61 -17.67 1.72 19.90
N GLY A 62 -18.20 2.93 20.13
CA GLY A 62 -18.25 4.00 19.13
C GLY A 62 -19.44 3.95 18.14
N ASP A 63 -19.40 4.87 17.18
CA ASP A 63 -20.27 4.94 16.00
C ASP A 63 -19.39 5.31 14.79
N PRO A 64 -19.15 4.40 13.83
CA PRO A 64 -19.73 3.07 13.73
C PRO A 64 -19.21 2.11 14.83
N PRO A 65 -20.00 1.09 15.22
CA PRO A 65 -19.66 0.21 16.33
C PRO A 65 -18.50 -0.72 15.98
N ILE A 66 -17.46 -0.72 16.81
CA ILE A 66 -16.28 -1.58 16.65
C ILE A 66 -16.25 -2.68 17.70
N THR A 67 -16.27 -3.94 17.25
CA THR A 67 -16.10 -5.14 18.07
C THR A 67 -14.71 -5.74 17.82
N VAL A 68 -14.05 -6.25 18.86
CA VAL A 68 -12.75 -6.93 18.74
C VAL A 68 -12.90 -8.37 19.20
N TRP A 69 -12.48 -9.31 18.37
CA TRP A 69 -12.31 -10.71 18.74
C TRP A 69 -10.83 -11.00 18.96
N HIS A 70 -10.52 -11.67 20.05
CA HIS A 70 -9.17 -12.02 20.47
C HIS A 70 -8.90 -13.50 20.18
N TYR A 71 -7.90 -13.78 19.35
CA TYR A 71 -7.36 -15.11 19.12
C TYR A 71 -5.96 -15.23 19.76
N PRO A 72 -5.40 -16.43 19.88
CA PRO A 72 -4.11 -16.63 20.58
C PRO A 72 -2.95 -15.79 20.02
N THR A 73 -2.93 -15.54 18.70
CA THR A 73 -1.80 -14.88 18.01
C THR A 73 -2.18 -13.59 17.28
N PHE A 74 -3.46 -13.25 17.20
CA PHE A 74 -3.95 -12.05 16.50
C PHE A 74 -5.31 -11.60 17.03
N ASN A 75 -5.67 -10.35 16.76
CA ASN A 75 -6.98 -9.79 17.03
C ASN A 75 -7.67 -9.44 15.72
N VAL A 76 -8.99 -9.68 15.64
CA VAL A 76 -9.83 -9.31 14.50
C VAL A 76 -10.76 -8.19 14.92
N TYR A 77 -10.73 -7.08 14.19
CA TYR A 77 -11.59 -5.93 14.40
C TYR A 77 -12.74 -6.00 13.41
N PHE A 78 -13.95 -5.81 13.90
CA PHE A 78 -15.17 -5.78 13.12
C PHE A 78 -15.83 -4.41 13.26
N GLU A 79 -16.31 -3.88 12.13
CA GLU A 79 -17.30 -2.82 12.12
C GLU A 79 -18.65 -3.47 11.79
N TYR A 80 -19.66 -3.30 12.66
CA TYR A 80 -20.86 -4.15 12.63
C TYR A 80 -20.50 -5.64 12.64
N ASP A 81 -20.90 -6.40 11.61
CA ASP A 81 -20.60 -7.82 11.44
C ASP A 81 -19.42 -8.07 10.48
N LYS A 82 -18.76 -7.04 9.95
CA LYS A 82 -17.77 -7.16 8.87
C LYS A 82 -16.36 -6.98 9.37
N VAL A 83 -15.44 -7.84 8.93
CA VAL A 83 -14.00 -7.70 9.22
C VAL A 83 -13.49 -6.37 8.68
N LEU A 84 -13.05 -5.52 9.59
CA LEU A 84 -12.32 -4.30 9.30
C LEU A 84 -10.83 -4.60 9.14
N HIS A 85 -10.19 -5.24 10.12
CA HIS A 85 -8.75 -5.55 10.05
C HIS A 85 -8.33 -6.64 11.03
N SER A 86 -7.15 -7.23 10.81
CA SER A 86 -6.53 -8.16 11.75
C SER A 86 -5.10 -7.75 12.04
N VAL A 87 -4.69 -7.78 13.32
CA VAL A 87 -3.35 -7.36 13.76
C VAL A 87 -2.80 -8.33 14.80
N GLU A 88 -1.48 -8.49 14.83
CA GLU A 88 -0.79 -9.19 15.91
C GLU A 88 -0.81 -8.31 17.19
N PRO A 89 -0.97 -8.90 18.39
CA PRO A 89 -0.81 -8.15 19.64
C PRO A 89 0.64 -7.67 19.77
N ARG A 90 0.82 -6.44 20.25
CA ARG A 90 2.16 -5.87 20.50
C ARG A 90 2.80 -6.44 21.76
#